data_AF-A0A1D6LZH6-F1
#
_entry.id   AF-A0A1D6LZH6-F1
#
_cell.length_a   1.000
_cell.length_b   1.000
_cell.length_c   1.000
_cell.angle_alpha   90.00
_cell.angle_beta   90.00
_cell.angle_gamma   90.00
#
_symmetry.space_group_name_H-M   'P 1'
#
loop_
_entity.id
_entity.type
_entity.pdbx_description
1 polymer ?
#
loop_
_entity_poly.entity_id
_entity_poly.type
_entity_poly.pdbx_seq_one_letter_code
_entity_poly.pdbx_strand_id
1 'polypeptide(L)'
;MVAERALFLWNNEHLFDLISQNCQVILPIIYPALERNARWHWNQSVLNVTMNVRKMFFDMDERLLLACQTNFQEEEKKRAASEERRRLVWEHLERNAAFHPVTGDIGFAVPPTSAPLVAPTMT
;
A
#
# COMPACT_ATOMS: atom_id res chain seq x y z
N MET A 1 11.97 -14.24 -11.34
CA MET A 1 11.36 -15.49 -10.86
C MET A 1 9.91 -15.32 -10.39
N VAL A 2 9.56 -14.48 -9.40
CA VAL A 2 8.13 -14.33 -8.98
C VAL A 2 7.28 -13.64 -10.07
N ALA A 3 7.71 -12.49 -10.60
CA ALA A 3 6.97 -11.78 -11.65
C ALA A 3 6.83 -12.59 -12.96
N GLU A 4 7.85 -13.39 -13.28
CA GLU A 4 7.86 -14.29 -14.42
C GLU A 4 6.93 -15.50 -14.21
N ARG A 5 6.83 -16.04 -13.00
CA ARG A 5 5.81 -17.06 -12.70
C ARG A 5 4.40 -16.49 -12.65
N ALA A 6 4.24 -15.24 -12.19
CA ALA A 6 2.99 -14.52 -12.30
C ALA A 6 2.58 -14.26 -13.77
N LEU A 7 3.54 -14.19 -14.71
CA LEU A 7 3.29 -14.03 -16.14
C LEU A 7 2.53 -15.21 -16.76
N PHE A 8 2.83 -16.45 -16.33
CA PHE A 8 2.15 -17.64 -16.86
C PHE A 8 0.64 -17.66 -16.55
N LEU A 9 0.21 -17.01 -15.46
CA LEU A 9 -1.19 -16.91 -15.09
C LEU A 9 -1.99 -16.10 -16.12
N TRP A 10 -1.40 -15.08 -16.73
CA TRP A 10 -2.08 -14.23 -17.72
C TRP A 10 -2.22 -14.88 -19.11
N ASN A 11 -1.43 -15.91 -19.41
CA ASN A 11 -1.57 -16.73 -20.62
C ASN A 11 -2.64 -17.83 -20.46
N ASN A 12 -3.24 -17.97 -19.28
CA ASN A 12 -4.29 -18.94 -19.05
C ASN A 12 -5.65 -18.31 -19.40
N GLU A 13 -6.26 -18.77 -20.50
CA GLU A 13 -7.54 -18.23 -20.97
C GLU A 13 -8.65 -18.35 -19.92
N HIS A 14 -8.70 -19.43 -19.14
CA HIS A 14 -9.72 -19.57 -18.09
C HIS A 14 -9.57 -18.56 -16.95
N LEU A 15 -8.33 -18.26 -16.55
CA LEU A 15 -8.09 -17.20 -15.57
C LEU A 15 -8.48 -15.84 -16.14
N PHE A 16 -8.13 -15.60 -17.40
CA PHE A 16 -8.49 -14.37 -18.09
C PHE A 16 -10.01 -14.19 -18.17
N ASP A 17 -10.77 -15.23 -18.50
CA ASP A 17 -12.23 -15.20 -18.56
C ASP A 17 -12.84 -14.86 -17.20
N LEU A 18 -12.33 -15.46 -16.11
CA LEU A 18 -12.77 -15.17 -14.75
C LEU A 18 -12.45 -13.73 -14.33
N ILE A 19 -11.25 -13.24 -14.67
CA ILE A 19 -10.86 -11.84 -14.42
C ILE A 19 -11.77 -10.90 -15.20
N SER A 20 -12.13 -11.28 -16.43
CA SER A 20 -12.95 -10.46 -17.31
C SER A 20 -14.38 -10.32 -16.80
N GLN A 21 -14.98 -11.41 -16.32
CA GLN A 21 -16.31 -11.41 -15.71
C GLN A 21 -16.37 -10.57 -14.42
N ASN A 22 -15.25 -10.42 -13.73
CA ASN A 22 -15.16 -9.72 -12.44
C ASN A 22 -14.33 -8.42 -12.52
N CYS A 23 -14.17 -7.88 -13.73
CA CYS A 23 -13.24 -6.78 -14.00
C CYS A 23 -13.53 -5.52 -13.15
N GLN A 24 -14.80 -5.24 -12.89
CA GLN A 24 -15.29 -4.11 -12.09
C GLN A 24 -14.75 -4.11 -10.65
N VAL A 25 -14.44 -5.29 -10.10
CA VAL A 25 -13.89 -5.44 -8.74
C VAL A 25 -12.38 -5.60 -8.78
N ILE A 26 -11.88 -6.41 -9.72
CA ILE A 26 -10.46 -6.77 -9.76
C ILE A 26 -9.60 -5.58 -10.20
N LEU A 27 -9.99 -4.86 -11.26
CA LEU A 27 -9.17 -3.79 -11.84
C LEU A 27 -8.87 -2.67 -10.83
N PRO A 28 -9.84 -2.12 -10.08
CA PRO A 28 -9.55 -1.10 -9.07
C PRO A 28 -8.54 -1.53 -8.00
N ILE A 29 -8.52 -2.81 -7.62
CA ILE A 29 -7.62 -3.35 -6.59
C ILE A 29 -6.18 -3.44 -7.11
N ILE A 30 -5.99 -3.91 -8.33
CA ILE A 30 -4.66 -4.15 -8.89
C ILE A 30 -4.05 -2.92 -9.56
N TYR A 31 -4.87 -1.99 -10.04
CA TYR A 31 -4.43 -0.83 -10.82
C TYR A 31 -3.31 -0.02 -10.12
N PRO A 32 -3.39 0.29 -8.81
CA PRO A 32 -2.32 1.03 -8.14
C PRO A 32 -0.95 0.33 -8.17
N ALA A 33 -0.94 -1.01 -8.15
CA ALA A 33 0.29 -1.79 -8.24
C ALA A 33 0.82 -1.81 -9.67
N LEU A 34 -0.06 -1.99 -10.66
CA LEU A 34 0.30 -1.90 -12.09
C LEU A 34 0.89 -0.53 -12.43
N GLU A 35 0.27 0.55 -11.98
CA GLU A 35 0.73 1.91 -12.29
C GLU A 35 2.08 2.23 -11.64
N ARG A 36 2.31 1.80 -10.38
CA ARG A 36 3.61 1.95 -9.73
C ARG A 36 4.70 1.12 -10.42
N ASN A 37 4.38 -0.10 -10.83
CA ASN A 37 5.30 -0.94 -11.59
C ASN A 37 5.66 -0.28 -12.92
N ALA A 38 4.68 0.21 -13.66
CA ALA A 38 4.87 0.89 -14.94
C ALA A 38 5.78 2.11 -14.85
N ARG A 39 5.76 2.84 -13.72
CA ARG A 39 6.56 4.06 -13.53
C ARG A 39 7.97 3.81 -12.98
N TRP A 40 8.11 2.87 -12.04
CA TRP A 40 9.28 2.81 -11.17
C TRP A 40 9.98 1.45 -11.13
N HIS A 41 9.45 0.43 -11.82
CA HIS A 41 10.07 -0.89 -11.80
C HIS A 41 11.36 -0.90 -12.64
N TRP A 42 12.45 -1.43 -12.07
CA TRP A 42 13.78 -1.41 -12.71
C TRP A 42 13.97 -2.48 -13.80
N ASN A 43 13.23 -3.60 -13.70
CA ASN A 43 13.36 -4.72 -14.63
C ASN A 43 12.48 -4.54 -15.87
N GLN A 44 13.10 -4.53 -17.05
CA GLN A 44 12.42 -4.34 -18.35
C GLN A 44 11.40 -5.42 -18.69
N SER A 45 11.66 -6.69 -18.35
CA SER A 45 10.70 -7.76 -18.58
C SER A 45 9.42 -7.55 -17.77
N VAL A 46 9.55 -7.11 -16.52
CA VAL A 46 8.39 -6.78 -15.67
C VAL A 46 7.62 -5.58 -16.21
N LEU A 47 8.31 -4.57 -16.75
CA LEU A 47 7.66 -3.43 -17.41
C LEU A 47 6.83 -3.87 -18.62
N ASN A 48 7.41 -4.69 -19.51
CA ASN A 48 6.67 -5.21 -20.68
C ASN A 48 5.41 -5.98 -20.27
N VAL A 49 5.50 -6.84 -19.27
CA VAL A 49 4.36 -7.58 -18.73
C VAL A 49 3.30 -6.64 -18.17
N THR A 50 3.72 -5.64 -17.41
CA THR A 50 2.81 -4.65 -16.83
C THR A 50 2.06 -3.91 -17.93
N MET A 51 2.73 -3.54 -19.03
CA MET A 51 2.09 -2.88 -20.16
C MET A 51 1.12 -3.79 -20.91
N ASN A 52 1.47 -5.07 -21.09
CA ASN A 52 0.58 -6.06 -21.71
C ASN A 52 -0.71 -6.22 -20.89
N VAL A 53 -0.61 -6.43 -19.58
CA VAL A 53 -1.76 -6.55 -18.68
C VAL A 53 -2.60 -5.28 -18.70
N ARG A 54 -1.96 -4.11 -18.64
CA ARG A 54 -2.65 -2.82 -18.70
C ARG A 54 -3.39 -2.62 -20.02
N LYS A 55 -2.81 -3.07 -21.15
CA LYS A 55 -3.48 -3.08 -22.45
C LYS A 55 -4.68 -4.02 -22.47
N MET A 56 -4.57 -5.23 -21.91
CA MET A 56 -5.70 -6.16 -21.80
C MET A 56 -6.88 -5.55 -21.04
N PHE A 57 -6.63 -4.87 -19.92
CA PHE A 57 -7.68 -4.17 -19.17
C PHE A 57 -8.28 -3.00 -19.93
N PHE A 58 -7.46 -2.26 -20.68
CA PHE A 58 -7.95 -1.17 -21.53
C PHE A 58 -8.85 -1.70 -22.65
N ASP A 59 -8.42 -2.76 -23.33
CA ASP A 59 -9.19 -3.39 -24.42
C ASP A 59 -10.51 -4.00 -23.90
N MET A 60 -10.57 -4.37 -22.62
CA MET A 60 -11.76 -4.93 -21.97
C MET A 60 -12.76 -3.87 -21.47
N ASP A 61 -12.29 -2.86 -20.73
CA ASP A 61 -13.11 -1.76 -20.23
C ASP A 61 -12.27 -0.50 -20.03
N GLU A 62 -12.12 0.26 -21.12
CA GLU A 62 -11.40 1.53 -21.13
C GLU A 62 -11.94 2.52 -20.09
N ARG A 63 -13.27 2.59 -19.93
CA ARG A 63 -13.90 3.57 -19.04
C ARG A 63 -13.54 3.28 -17.58
N LEU A 64 -13.59 2.00 -17.19
CA LEU A 64 -13.19 1.58 -15.85
C LEU A 64 -11.70 1.84 -15.61
N LEU A 65 -10.84 1.56 -16.59
CA LEU A 65 -9.40 1.81 -16.47
C LEU A 65 -9.10 3.31 -16.27
N LEU A 66 -9.75 4.18 -17.04
CA LEU A 66 -9.62 5.63 -16.88
C LEU A 66 -10.16 6.12 -15.53
N ALA A 67 -11.28 5.57 -15.05
CA ALA A 67 -11.78 5.87 -13.71
C ALA A 67 -10.78 5.48 -12.61
N CYS A 68 -10.15 4.30 -12.73
CA CYS A 68 -9.09 3.86 -11.83
C CYS A 68 -7.87 4.80 -11.88
N GLN A 69 -7.51 5.28 -13.07
CA GLN A 69 -6.42 6.25 -13.25
C GLN A 69 -6.67 7.55 -12.49
N THR A 70 -7.87 8.12 -12.63
CA THR A 70 -8.24 9.35 -11.93
C THR A 70 -8.23 9.14 -10.42
N ASN A 71 -8.84 8.06 -9.93
CA ASN A 71 -8.87 7.73 -8.51
C ASN A 71 -7.45 7.54 -7.93
N PHE A 72 -6.57 6.85 -8.66
CA PHE A 72 -5.18 6.67 -8.26
C PHE A 72 -4.45 8.02 -8.12
N GLN A 73 -4.65 8.96 -9.05
CA GLN A 73 -4.03 10.28 -8.97
C GLN A 73 -4.53 11.08 -7.76
N GLU A 74 -5.82 10.99 -7.43
CA GLU A 74 -6.39 11.63 -6.25
C GLU A 74 -5.81 11.06 -4.95
N GLU A 75 -5.76 9.73 -4.84
CA GLU A 75 -5.22 9.05 -3.67
C GLU A 75 -3.71 9.30 -3.50
N GLU A 76 -2.93 9.40 -4.58
CA GLU A 76 -1.51 9.77 -4.50
C GLU A 76 -1.33 11.21 -3.99
N LYS A 77 -2.15 12.17 -4.44
CA LYS A 77 -2.13 13.55 -3.92
C LYS A 77 -2.46 13.58 -2.43
N LYS A 78 -3.47 12.83 -2.02
CA LYS A 78 -3.90 12.72 -0.61
C LYS A 78 -2.82 12.06 0.26
N ARG A 79 -2.16 11.02 -0.25
CA ARG A 79 -1.02 10.36 0.41
C ARG A 79 0.14 11.33 0.59
N ALA A 80 0.54 12.04 -0.47
CA ALA A 80 1.61 13.04 -0.42
C ALA A 80 1.30 14.16 0.58
N ALA A 81 0.06 14.68 0.58
CA ALA A 81 -0.36 15.69 1.56
C ALA A 81 -0.32 15.16 3.00
N SER A 82 -0.66 13.88 3.21
CA SER A 82 -0.57 13.25 4.54
C SER A 82 0.87 13.00 4.98
N GLU A 83 1.76 12.66 4.05
CA GLU A 83 3.20 12.54 4.29
C GLU A 83 3.81 13.87 4.69
N GLU A 84 3.47 14.95 3.99
CA GLU A 84 3.93 16.30 4.31
C GLU A 84 3.44 16.75 5.69
N ARG A 85 2.15 16.55 6.01
CA ARG A 85 1.63 16.85 7.35
C ARG A 85 2.39 16.08 8.43
N ARG A 86 2.68 14.80 8.22
CA ARG A 86 3.49 14.01 9.16
C ARG A 86 4.89 14.60 9.31
N ARG A 87 5.54 14.97 8.21
CA ARG A 87 6.89 15.56 8.23
C ARG A 87 6.92 16.84 9.08
N LEU A 88 5.98 17.75 8.86
CA LEU A 88 5.89 19.01 9.62
C LEU A 88 5.64 18.78 11.12
N VAL A 89 4.78 17.82 11.46
CA VAL A 89 4.54 17.44 12.87
C VAL A 89 5.81 16.90 13.51
N TRP A 90 6.53 16.00 12.82
CA TRP A 90 7.80 15.45 13.31
C TRP A 90 8.87 16.53 13.47
N GLU A 91 9.03 17.44 12.51
CA GLU A 91 9.99 18.54 12.61
C GLU A 91 9.69 19.48 13.79
N HIS A 92 8.41 19.77 14.04
CA HIS A 92 8.01 20.58 15.20
C HIS A 92 8.32 19.87 16.52
N LEU A 93 8.08 18.56 16.61
CA LEU A 93 8.40 17.76 17.79
C LEU A 93 9.92 17.72 18.04
N GLU A 94 10.72 17.49 17.01
CA GLU A 94 12.19 17.49 17.09
C GLU A 94 12.72 18.84 17.55
N ARG A 95 12.18 19.93 17.00
CA ARG A 95 12.54 21.30 17.41
C ARG A 95 12.24 21.53 18.89
N ASN A 96 11.04 21.17 19.35
CA ASN A 96 10.65 21.35 20.75
C ASN A 96 11.51 20.51 21.69
N ALA A 97 11.86 19.28 21.30
CA ALA A 97 12.76 18.40 22.06
C ALA A 97 14.21 18.94 22.12
N ALA A 98 14.69 19.59 21.05
CA ALA A 98 16.01 20.21 21.04
C ALA A 98 16.14 21.41 21.99
N PHE A 99 15.04 22.16 22.21
CA PHE A 99 15.00 23.31 23.13
C PHE A 99 14.76 22.94 24.59
N HIS A 100 14.22 21.75 24.86
CA HIS A 100 14.13 21.17 26.20
C HIS A 100 15.05 19.95 26.27
N PRO A 101 16.36 20.11 26.53
CA PRO A 101 17.18 18.97 26.90
C PRO A 101 16.51 18.33 28.12
N VAL A 102 16.08 17.07 27.99
CA VAL A 102 15.54 16.28 29.11
C VAL A 102 16.61 16.28 30.19
N THR A 103 16.44 17.18 31.15
CA THR A 103 17.28 17.30 32.33
C THR A 103 16.52 16.58 33.41
N GLY A 104 16.75 15.27 33.52
CA GLY A 104 16.04 14.43 34.48
C GLY A 104 15.93 12.99 34.00
N ASP A 105 16.94 12.21 34.36
CA ASP A 105 16.93 10.77 34.61
C ASP A 105 16.06 9.89 33.69
N ILE A 106 16.71 9.12 32.82
CA ILE A 106 16.08 8.07 32.01
C ILE A 106 15.69 6.90 32.94
N GLY A 107 14.64 7.11 33.74
CA GLY A 107 13.85 6.04 34.30
C GLY A 107 12.90 5.57 33.21
N PHE A 108 13.21 4.44 32.58
CA PHE A 108 12.29 3.75 31.68
C PHE A 108 11.06 3.33 32.49
N ALA A 109 10.07 4.22 32.60
CA ALA A 109 8.80 3.92 33.24
C ALA A 109 8.02 2.98 32.32
N VAL A 110 8.28 1.68 32.47
CA VAL A 110 7.39 0.63 31.99
C VAL A 110 6.02 0.91 32.63
N PRO A 111 4.95 1.14 31.86
CA PRO A 111 3.62 1.25 32.45
C PRO A 111 3.30 -0.08 33.14
N PRO A 112 2.81 -0.09 34.39
CA PRO A 112 2.53 -1.33 35.09
C PRO A 112 1.43 -2.11 34.34
N THR A 113 1.84 -3.25 33.79
CA THR A 113 0.98 -4.29 33.23
C THR A 113 -0.07 -4.70 34.26
N SER A 114 -1.33 -4.46 33.89
CA SER A 114 -2.59 -5.11 34.29
C SER A 114 -2.69 -5.81 35.65
N ALA A 115 -3.64 -5.31 36.45
CA ALA A 115 -4.56 -5.97 37.39
C ALA A 115 -4.16 -7.35 37.99
N PRO A 116 -4.24 -7.51 39.33
CA PRO A 116 -3.92 -8.78 39.97
C PRO A 116 -4.90 -9.88 39.55
N LEU A 117 -4.38 -11.02 39.09
CA LEU A 117 -5.15 -12.27 39.05
C LEU A 117 -5.54 -12.62 40.48
N VAL A 118 -6.84 -12.55 40.78
CA VAL A 118 -7.42 -13.09 42.00
C VAL A 118 -7.29 -14.61 41.94
N ALA A 119 -6.42 -15.18 42.77
CA ALA A 119 -6.40 -16.61 43.01
C ALA A 119 -7.60 -16.99 43.91
N PRO A 120 -8.44 -17.96 43.55
CA PRO A 120 -9.42 -18.49 44.48
C PRO A 120 -8.71 -19.41 45.49
N THR A 121 -8.77 -19.09 46.78
CA THR A 121 -8.38 -20.00 47.86
C THR A 121 -9.57 -20.88 48.25
N MET A 122 -9.42 -22.17 47.94
CA MET A 122 -9.81 -23.39 48.66
C MET A 122 -11.12 -23.43 49.47
N THR A 123 -11.92 -24.46 49.15
CA THR A 123 -12.53 -25.36 50.16
C THR A 123 -12.16 -26.79 49.80
#